data_AF-A0A453CS77-F1
#
_entry.id   AF-A0A453CS77-F1
#
_cell.length_a   1.000
_cell.length_b   1.000
_cell.length_c   1.000
_cell.angle_alpha   90.00
_cell.angle_beta   90.00
_cell.angle_gamma   90.00
#
_symmetry.space_group_name_H-M   'P 1'
#
loop_
_entity.id
_entity.type
_entity.pdbx_description
1 polymer ?
#
loop_
_entity_poly.entity_id
_entity_poly.type
_entity_poly.pdbx_seq_one_letter_code
_entity_poly.pdbx_strand_id
1 'polypeptide(L)'
;YVCRTLSYKGADFDTVEAPLEERMTNMYGKAAEFWADLRLELLSAGEISGEEKGVSNQIWRLYWSSHQRFFRHMCMSAKVPAVVKLAKEALAENKCVVIGLQSTGEARTEEAVTKYGVEMEDFVSGPRELLLKLVEENYPLPPKPDTFQQGEEKVTEIQRKRHSAQDVSFKGRVRKVAKMEDVSDDDSGDYSPSESSDHESSESDEEFHMCQICNSEEEKSLLLNCSGCSLRVHPSCLTPPWTGMLTDDWSCYSCKKIEGQEMEHDANVADFSKRYDSAVERKLKILDVIRSLDLPNNPLDDIIDQLGGPDKVAEITGRRGMLIRTSDGKGVIYQARNAKEVSMEMINMHEKQQFMDDKKLIAIISEAGSAGVSLHADRRAKNQRRRVHVTLELPWSADRAIQQFGRTHRSNQTSAPQYRSAVYSYVKAFL
;
A
#
# COMPACT_ATOMS: atom_id res chain seq x y z
N TYR A 1 37.02 10.50 7.85
CA TYR A 1 37.43 11.17 9.10
C TYR A 1 36.20 11.27 10.00
N VAL A 2 36.13 10.49 11.08
CA VAL A 2 35.02 10.52 12.05
C VAL A 2 35.39 11.52 13.14
N CYS A 3 34.57 12.56 13.34
CA CYS A 3 34.77 13.51 14.44
C CYS A 3 34.41 12.80 15.75
N ARG A 4 35.41 12.46 16.56
CA ARG A 4 35.23 11.74 17.84
C ARG A 4 35.03 12.69 19.02
N THR A 5 35.41 13.96 18.90
CA THR A 5 35.27 14.99 19.92
C THR A 5 35.07 16.36 19.28
N LEU A 6 34.15 17.16 19.83
CA LEU A 6 33.97 18.58 19.49
C LEU A 6 34.62 19.44 20.57
N SER A 7 35.33 20.49 20.17
CA SER A 7 35.76 21.50 21.13
C SER A 7 34.52 22.28 21.60
N TYR A 8 34.39 22.51 22.90
CA TYR A 8 33.35 23.39 23.44
C TYR A 8 33.78 24.86 23.46
N LYS A 9 35.04 25.16 23.12
CA LYS A 9 35.59 26.52 23.23
C LYS A 9 34.93 27.47 22.24
N GLY A 10 34.15 28.42 22.76
CA GLY A 10 33.47 29.47 22.00
C GLY A 10 32.20 29.01 21.26
N ALA A 11 31.80 27.75 21.40
CA ALA A 11 30.54 27.25 20.87
C ALA A 11 29.42 27.49 21.89
N ASP A 12 28.33 28.10 21.45
CA ASP A 12 27.14 28.31 22.28
C ASP A 12 26.14 27.19 22.01
N PHE A 13 25.48 26.67 23.05
CA PHE A 13 24.40 25.70 22.91
C PHE A 13 23.16 26.29 23.57
N ASP A 14 22.09 26.37 22.81
CA ASP A 14 20.80 26.82 23.32
C ASP A 14 19.68 25.88 22.88
N THR A 15 18.74 25.68 23.78
CA THR A 15 17.54 24.89 23.53
C THR A 15 16.43 25.87 23.23
N VAL A 16 15.94 25.85 22.00
CA VAL A 16 14.84 26.73 21.59
C VAL A 16 13.54 25.97 21.73
N GLU A 17 12.71 26.49 22.62
CA GLU A 17 11.34 26.05 22.80
C GLU A 17 10.48 26.52 21.61
N ALA A 18 9.93 25.55 20.88
CA ALA A 18 8.97 25.75 19.82
C ALA A 18 7.56 25.51 20.39
N PRO A 19 6.80 26.57 20.74
CA PRO A 19 5.42 26.40 21.17
C PRO A 19 4.59 25.87 20.00
N LEU A 20 3.65 24.97 20.30
CA LEU A 20 2.69 24.50 19.32
C LEU A 20 1.72 25.63 19.01
N GLU A 21 1.62 26.00 17.74
CA GLU A 21 0.60 26.94 17.27
C GLU A 21 -0.79 26.32 17.45
N GLU A 22 -1.80 27.17 17.61
CA GLU A 22 -3.20 26.73 17.79
C GLU A 22 -3.67 25.84 16.63
N ARG A 23 -3.32 26.21 15.39
CA ARG A 23 -3.61 25.40 14.20
C ARG A 23 -3.01 24.00 14.32
N MET A 24 -1.73 23.89 14.66
CA MET A 24 -1.06 22.59 14.80
C MET A 24 -1.61 21.77 15.97
N THR A 25 -2.03 22.43 17.06
CA THR A 25 -2.66 21.77 18.21
C THR A 25 -4.00 21.15 17.81
N ASN A 26 -4.86 21.91 17.11
CA ASN A 26 -6.13 21.40 16.58
C ASN A 26 -5.93 20.27 15.55
N MET A 27 -4.93 20.43 14.66
CA MET A 27 -4.57 19.43 13.66
C MET A 27 -4.13 18.11 14.32
N TYR A 28 -3.28 18.19 15.35
CA TYR A 28 -2.84 17.04 16.12
C TYR A 28 -4.00 16.34 16.83
N GLY A 29 -4.87 17.12 17.48
CA GLY A 29 -6.06 16.60 18.18
C GLY A 29 -6.98 15.81 17.25
N LYS A 30 -7.37 16.39 16.11
CA LYS A 30 -8.18 15.72 15.10
C LYS A 30 -7.52 14.46 14.54
N ALA A 31 -6.21 14.50 14.33
CA ALA A 31 -5.48 13.33 13.88
C ALA A 31 -5.49 12.21 14.93
N ALA A 32 -5.34 12.54 16.22
CA ALA A 32 -5.41 11.57 17.31
C ALA A 32 -6.81 10.93 17.45
N GLU A 33 -7.86 11.74 17.35
CA GLU A 33 -9.25 11.26 17.29
C GLU A 33 -9.44 10.30 16.11
N PHE A 34 -9.00 10.69 14.92
CA PHE A 34 -9.08 9.84 13.74
C PHE A 34 -8.34 8.51 13.90
N TRP A 35 -7.15 8.49 14.49
CA TRP A 35 -6.42 7.24 14.76
C TRP A 35 -7.20 6.34 15.73
N ALA A 36 -7.86 6.91 16.75
CA ALA A 36 -8.70 6.15 17.66
C ALA A 36 -9.91 5.53 16.94
N ASP A 37 -10.58 6.30 16.08
CA ASP A 37 -11.71 5.84 15.28
C ASP A 37 -11.28 4.76 14.28
N LEU A 38 -10.17 4.97 13.56
CA LEU A 38 -9.59 4.00 12.65
C LEU A 38 -9.29 2.68 13.35
N ARG A 39 -8.80 2.71 14.60
CA ARG A 39 -8.56 1.51 15.38
C ARG A 39 -9.84 0.72 15.64
N LEU A 40 -10.92 1.38 16.04
CA LEU A 40 -12.22 0.73 16.27
C LEU A 40 -12.77 0.15 14.98
N GLU A 41 -12.63 0.88 13.89
CA GLU A 41 -13.07 0.45 12.57
C GLU A 41 -12.31 -0.80 12.10
N LEU A 42 -10.98 -0.82 12.20
CA LEU A 42 -10.16 -1.99 11.85
C LEU A 42 -10.46 -3.22 12.72
N LEU A 43 -10.77 -3.04 14.00
CA LEU A 43 -11.22 -4.14 14.87
C LEU A 43 -12.53 -4.73 14.35
N SER A 44 -13.52 -3.88 14.07
CA SER A 44 -14.83 -4.33 13.58
C SER A 44 -14.76 -4.98 12.20
N ALA A 45 -13.91 -4.47 11.31
CA ALA A 45 -13.72 -5.01 9.98
C ALA A 45 -12.97 -6.36 10.02
N GLY A 46 -12.04 -6.53 10.96
CA GLY A 46 -11.36 -7.81 11.20
C GLY A 46 -12.30 -8.93 11.66
N GLU A 47 -13.30 -8.62 12.50
CA GLU A 47 -14.33 -9.57 12.92
C GLU A 47 -15.20 -10.06 11.75
N ILE A 48 -15.55 -9.15 10.83
CA ILE A 48 -16.39 -9.45 9.66
C ILE A 48 -15.63 -10.27 8.61
N SER A 49 -14.33 -10.03 8.48
CA SER A 49 -13.45 -10.72 7.52
C SER A 49 -13.20 -12.20 7.87
N GLY A 50 -13.46 -12.61 9.12
CA GLY A 50 -13.23 -14.00 9.57
C GLY A 50 -11.75 -14.38 9.65
N GLU A 51 -10.87 -13.39 9.88
CA GLU A 51 -9.42 -13.60 9.83
C GLU A 51 -8.92 -14.66 10.83
N GLU A 52 -8.09 -15.59 10.35
CA GLU A 52 -7.30 -16.47 11.20
C GLU A 52 -6.37 -15.62 12.11
N LYS A 53 -6.18 -16.09 13.36
CA LYS A 53 -5.42 -15.39 14.42
C LYS A 53 -4.01 -14.89 14.02
N GLY A 54 -3.43 -15.38 12.92
CA GLY A 54 -2.14 -14.95 12.37
C GLY A 54 -2.16 -13.60 11.64
N VAL A 55 -3.20 -13.31 10.85
CA VAL A 55 -3.31 -12.09 10.03
C VAL A 55 -3.58 -10.86 10.89
N SER A 56 -4.39 -11.03 11.94
CA SER A 56 -4.69 -9.99 12.95
C SER A 56 -3.43 -9.45 13.63
N ASN A 57 -2.40 -10.29 13.87
CA ASN A 57 -1.15 -9.81 14.47
C ASN A 57 -0.31 -8.96 13.50
N GLN A 58 -0.41 -9.20 12.19
CA GLN A 58 0.34 -8.42 11.19
C GLN A 58 -0.22 -7.01 11.06
N ILE A 59 -1.55 -6.86 10.97
CA ILE A 59 -2.19 -5.54 10.83
C ILE A 59 -1.89 -4.65 12.04
N TRP A 60 -1.88 -5.20 13.27
CA TRP A 60 -1.57 -4.40 14.47
C TRP A 60 -0.12 -3.94 14.53
N ARG A 61 0.84 -4.75 14.09
CA ARG A 61 2.24 -4.31 13.96
C ARG A 61 2.36 -3.17 12.97
N LEU A 62 1.68 -3.29 11.82
CA LEU A 62 1.68 -2.25 10.79
C LEU A 62 1.02 -0.98 11.30
N TYR A 63 -0.16 -1.08 11.92
CA TYR A 63 -0.89 0.02 12.54
C TYR A 63 0.01 0.80 13.52
N TRP A 64 0.60 0.14 14.52
CA TRP A 64 1.43 0.83 15.51
C TRP A 64 2.72 1.40 14.94
N SER A 65 3.33 0.70 13.98
CA SER A 65 4.51 1.22 13.28
C SER A 65 4.18 2.47 12.44
N SER A 66 3.01 2.50 11.82
CA SER A 66 2.51 3.61 11.01
C SER A 66 2.10 4.78 11.90
N HIS A 67 1.40 4.52 13.00
CA HIS A 67 1.03 5.49 14.02
C HIS A 67 2.25 6.25 14.57
N GLN A 68 3.30 5.53 14.99
CA GLN A 68 4.53 6.16 15.48
C GLN A 68 5.20 7.04 14.41
N ARG A 69 5.28 6.54 13.16
CA ARG A 69 5.86 7.31 12.04
C ARG A 69 5.02 8.55 11.69
N PHE A 70 3.70 8.44 11.75
CA PHE A 70 2.76 9.53 11.52
C PHE A 70 2.99 10.66 12.52
N PHE A 71 2.91 10.37 13.83
CA PHE A 71 3.05 11.41 14.85
C PHE A 71 4.47 11.98 14.92
N ARG A 72 5.48 11.16 14.62
CA ARG A 72 6.84 11.65 14.43
C ARG A 72 6.92 12.71 13.33
N HIS A 73 6.26 12.49 12.19
CA HIS A 73 6.20 13.47 11.11
C HIS A 73 5.43 14.73 11.53
N MET A 74 4.28 14.60 12.17
CA MET A 74 3.52 15.74 12.72
C MET A 74 4.40 16.61 13.63
N CYS A 75 5.15 15.96 14.54
CA CYS A 75 6.11 16.61 15.40
C CYS A 75 7.32 17.17 14.65
N MET A 76 7.69 16.72 13.45
CA MET A 76 8.74 17.41 12.69
C MET A 76 8.19 18.68 12.03
N SER A 77 7.01 18.60 11.42
CA SER A 77 6.38 19.74 10.75
C SER A 77 6.01 20.87 11.71
N ALA A 78 5.52 20.59 12.92
CA ALA A 78 5.19 21.65 13.86
C ALA A 78 6.41 22.44 14.39
N LYS A 79 7.66 22.01 14.13
CA LYS A 79 8.88 22.79 14.44
C LYS A 79 9.24 23.77 13.34
N VAL A 80 8.69 23.62 12.13
CA VAL A 80 9.05 24.41 10.96
C VAL A 80 8.92 25.91 11.22
N PRO A 81 7.81 26.44 11.79
CA PRO A 81 7.68 27.88 12.04
C PRO A 81 8.79 28.44 12.94
N ALA A 82 9.15 27.71 14.01
CA ALA A 82 10.22 28.11 14.92
C ALA A 82 11.59 28.09 14.23
N VAL A 83 11.88 27.07 13.42
CA VAL A 83 13.14 26.97 12.66
C VAL A 83 13.25 28.08 11.62
N VAL A 84 12.17 28.40 10.90
CA VAL A 84 12.13 29.49 9.94
C VAL A 84 12.35 30.84 10.62
N LYS A 85 11.71 31.07 11.78
CA LYS A 85 11.92 32.28 12.59
C LYS A 85 13.38 32.43 13.02
N LEU A 86 13.97 31.39 13.60
CA LEU A 86 15.38 31.38 14.01
C LEU A 86 16.33 31.65 12.84
N ALA A 87 16.04 31.07 11.68
CA ALA A 87 16.84 31.29 10.48
C ALA A 87 16.78 32.75 10.04
N LYS A 88 15.59 33.35 9.98
CA LYS A 88 15.40 34.76 9.61
C LYS A 88 16.07 35.71 10.59
N GLU A 89 15.97 35.46 11.90
CA GLU A 89 16.66 36.23 12.95
C GLU A 89 18.18 36.16 12.79
N ALA A 90 18.73 34.96 12.57
CA ALA A 90 20.16 34.78 12.36
C ALA A 90 20.67 35.53 11.12
N LEU A 91 19.90 35.53 10.02
CA LEU A 91 20.24 36.28 8.81
C LEU A 91 20.22 37.79 9.06
N ALA A 92 19.26 38.30 9.84
CA ALA A 92 19.18 39.72 10.21
C ALA A 92 20.40 40.17 11.04
N GLU A 93 20.97 39.26 11.84
CA GLU A 93 22.21 39.48 12.59
C GLU A 93 23.50 39.27 11.75
N ASN A 94 23.39 39.19 10.42
CA ASN A 94 24.50 38.95 9.50
C ASN A 94 25.25 37.63 9.81
N LYS A 95 24.52 36.58 10.22
CA LYS A 95 25.03 35.21 10.40
C LYS A 95 24.60 34.33 9.22
N CYS A 96 25.13 33.11 9.17
CA CYS A 96 24.68 32.07 8.22
C CYS A 96 24.07 30.89 8.96
N VAL A 97 23.12 30.23 8.32
CA VAL A 97 22.31 29.18 8.94
C VAL A 97 22.63 27.83 8.34
N VAL A 98 22.77 26.81 9.18
CA VAL A 98 22.82 25.40 8.77
C VAL A 98 21.70 24.67 9.50
N ILE A 99 20.77 24.06 8.77
CA ILE A 99 19.65 23.31 9.33
C ILE A 99 19.90 21.83 9.14
N GLY A 100 19.90 21.09 10.23
CA GLY A 100 20.08 19.65 10.26
C GLY A 100 18.77 18.89 10.42
N LEU A 101 18.50 17.94 9.52
CA LEU A 101 17.37 16.99 9.60
C LEU A 101 17.81 15.56 9.25
N GLN A 102 17.05 14.54 9.65
CA GLN A 102 17.36 13.15 9.30
C GLN A 102 16.48 12.67 8.14
N SER A 103 15.18 12.94 8.17
CA SER A 103 14.24 12.47 7.15
C SER A 103 13.89 13.55 6.13
N THR A 104 14.12 13.27 4.84
CA THR A 104 13.85 14.18 3.72
C THR A 104 12.44 14.05 3.12
N GLY A 105 11.70 12.99 3.47
CA GLY A 105 10.38 12.70 2.91
C GLY A 105 10.37 12.12 1.48
N GLU A 106 11.53 12.02 0.82
CA GLU A 106 11.68 11.73 -0.62
C GLU A 106 10.86 10.54 -1.13
N ALA A 107 10.93 9.39 -0.47
CA ALA A 107 10.23 8.18 -0.94
C ALA A 107 8.71 8.41 -1.10
N ARG A 108 8.11 9.24 -0.22
CA ARG A 108 6.68 9.59 -0.33
C ARG A 108 6.43 10.59 -1.45
N THR A 109 7.36 11.53 -1.64
CA THR A 109 7.30 12.48 -2.77
C THR A 109 7.38 11.74 -4.10
N GLU A 110 8.28 10.77 -4.26
CA GLU A 110 8.40 9.96 -5.49
C GLU A 110 7.17 9.09 -5.74
N GLU A 111 6.61 8.48 -4.69
CA GLU A 111 5.38 7.69 -4.77
C GLU A 111 4.19 8.58 -5.18
N ALA A 112 4.04 9.76 -4.57
CA ALA A 112 3.02 10.73 -4.93
C ALA A 112 3.16 11.23 -6.37
N VAL A 113 4.38 11.51 -6.84
CA VAL A 113 4.63 11.92 -8.23
C VAL A 113 4.26 10.81 -9.22
N THR A 114 4.49 9.55 -8.85
CA THR A 114 4.09 8.40 -9.67
C THR A 114 2.56 8.25 -9.70
N LYS A 115 1.87 8.54 -8.59
CA LYS A 115 0.41 8.37 -8.44
C LYS A 115 -0.40 9.53 -9.03
N TYR A 116 0.04 10.78 -8.79
CA TYR A 116 -0.72 12.00 -9.10
C TYR A 116 -0.10 12.82 -10.23
N GLY A 117 1.13 12.51 -10.64
CA GLY A 117 1.86 13.24 -11.68
C GLY A 117 2.86 14.26 -11.15
N VAL A 118 3.47 15.00 -12.07
CA VAL A 118 4.58 15.94 -11.79
C VAL A 118 4.07 17.26 -11.22
N GLU A 119 2.83 17.65 -11.53
CA GLU A 119 2.19 18.88 -11.06
C GLU A 119 1.14 18.53 -9.99
N MET A 120 1.17 19.24 -8.86
CA MET A 120 0.27 19.01 -7.74
C MET A 120 -0.23 20.33 -7.16
N GLU A 121 -1.36 20.31 -6.45
CA GLU A 121 -1.96 21.51 -5.84
C GLU A 121 -1.15 22.04 -4.65
N ASP A 122 -0.46 21.17 -3.91
CA ASP A 122 0.42 21.56 -2.81
C ASP A 122 1.52 20.51 -2.58
N PHE A 123 2.45 20.81 -1.66
CA PHE A 123 3.46 19.86 -1.22
C PHE A 123 2.86 18.58 -0.67
N VAL A 124 3.58 17.48 -0.87
CA VAL A 124 3.14 16.15 -0.41
C VAL A 124 3.14 16.10 1.12
N SER A 125 1.99 15.72 1.68
CA SER A 125 1.86 15.44 3.11
C SER A 125 2.29 14.01 3.41
N GLY A 126 3.48 13.84 4.00
CA GLY A 126 3.99 12.53 4.44
C GLY A 126 3.03 11.77 5.38
N PRO A 127 2.41 12.43 6.40
CA PRO A 127 1.38 11.82 7.23
C PRO A 127 0.17 11.31 6.44
N ARG A 128 -0.30 12.07 5.43
CA ARG A 128 -1.46 11.68 4.60
C ARG A 128 -1.17 10.44 3.77
N GLU A 129 -0.06 10.46 3.01
CA GLU A 129 0.31 9.33 2.15
C GLU A 129 0.53 8.05 2.97
N LEU A 130 1.08 8.17 4.17
CA LEU A 130 1.24 7.04 5.08
C LEU A 130 -0.11 6.44 5.51
N LEU A 131 -1.10 7.27 5.84
CA LEU A 131 -2.45 6.82 6.21
C LEU A 131 -3.18 6.18 5.02
N LEU A 132 -3.14 6.84 3.86
CA LEU A 132 -3.74 6.31 2.63
C LEU A 132 -3.18 4.93 2.32
N LYS A 133 -1.85 4.77 2.29
CA LYS A 133 -1.20 3.49 2.04
C LYS A 133 -1.56 2.42 3.06
N LEU A 134 -1.60 2.77 4.34
CA LEU A 134 -1.99 1.84 5.40
C LEU A 134 -3.37 1.24 5.14
N VAL A 135 -4.36 2.09 4.84
CA VAL A 135 -5.75 1.66 4.61
C VAL A 135 -5.91 1.02 3.22
N GLU A 136 -5.31 1.57 2.17
CA GLU A 136 -5.38 1.03 0.81
C GLU A 136 -4.86 -0.42 0.75
N GLU A 137 -3.71 -0.70 1.39
CA GLU A 137 -3.04 -2.00 1.28
C GLU A 137 -3.45 -3.01 2.37
N ASN A 138 -3.87 -2.55 3.55
CA ASN A 138 -4.00 -3.43 4.73
C ASN A 138 -5.39 -3.44 5.35
N TYR A 139 -6.38 -2.75 4.76
CA TYR A 139 -7.74 -2.82 5.29
C TYR A 139 -8.31 -4.24 5.15
N PRO A 140 -8.82 -4.85 6.23
CA PRO A 140 -9.31 -6.22 6.21
C PRO A 140 -10.60 -6.28 5.39
N LEU A 141 -10.57 -7.07 4.31
CA LEU A 141 -11.71 -7.33 3.45
C LEU A 141 -12.05 -8.81 3.51
N PRO A 142 -13.35 -9.17 3.56
CA PRO A 142 -13.76 -10.57 3.45
C PRO A 142 -13.30 -11.17 2.11
N PRO A 143 -13.26 -12.51 1.99
CA PRO A 143 -12.86 -13.18 0.75
C PRO A 143 -13.71 -12.71 -0.44
N LYS A 144 -13.05 -12.51 -1.59
CA LYS A 144 -13.73 -12.07 -2.81
C LYS A 144 -14.72 -13.15 -3.28
N PRO A 145 -15.91 -12.76 -3.75
CA PRO A 145 -16.93 -13.72 -4.19
C PRO A 145 -16.46 -14.62 -5.35
N ASP A 146 -15.61 -14.13 -6.27
CA ASP A 146 -15.09 -14.92 -7.41
C ASP A 146 -14.26 -16.16 -7.01
N THR A 147 -13.76 -16.20 -5.77
CA THR A 147 -12.92 -17.31 -5.28
C THR A 147 -13.71 -18.61 -5.04
N PHE A 148 -15.04 -18.54 -4.97
CA PHE A 148 -15.90 -19.71 -4.71
C PHE A 148 -16.22 -20.54 -5.97
N GLN A 149 -16.00 -20.00 -7.18
CA GLN A 149 -16.28 -20.72 -8.42
C GLN A 149 -15.23 -21.78 -8.79
N GLN A 150 -14.07 -21.82 -8.13
CA GLN A 150 -12.98 -22.78 -8.41
C GLN A 150 -12.74 -23.80 -7.28
N GLY A 151 -13.63 -23.88 -6.29
CA GLY A 151 -13.39 -24.55 -5.01
C GLY A 151 -13.83 -26.02 -4.88
N GLU A 152 -14.47 -26.63 -5.88
CA GLU A 152 -15.02 -27.99 -5.77
C GLU A 152 -14.38 -29.01 -6.74
N GLU A 153 -13.05 -29.03 -6.83
CA GLU A 153 -12.31 -30.24 -7.27
C GLU A 153 -11.08 -30.49 -6.39
N LYS A 154 -11.31 -30.68 -5.08
CA LYS A 154 -10.36 -31.43 -4.25
C LYS A 154 -11.11 -32.46 -3.42
N VAL A 155 -11.45 -33.56 -4.09
CA VAL A 155 -11.75 -34.83 -3.42
C VAL A 155 -10.53 -35.17 -2.55
N THR A 156 -10.72 -35.08 -1.24
CA THR A 156 -9.77 -35.56 -0.24
C THR A 156 -9.62 -37.08 -0.40
N GLU A 157 -8.52 -37.53 -1.00
CA GLU A 157 -8.10 -38.93 -0.91
C GLU A 157 -7.76 -39.25 0.55
N ILE A 158 -8.67 -39.97 1.20
CA ILE A 158 -8.50 -40.56 2.52
C ILE A 158 -7.38 -41.61 2.43
N GLN A 159 -6.19 -41.27 2.91
CA GLN A 159 -5.08 -42.21 3.09
C GLN A 159 -5.46 -43.28 4.12
N ARG A 160 -5.86 -44.47 3.65
CA ARG A 160 -5.90 -45.68 4.47
C ARG A 160 -4.47 -46.14 4.79
N LYS A 161 -4.01 -45.86 6.02
CA LYS A 161 -2.84 -46.52 6.63
C LYS A 161 -3.05 -48.05 6.65
N ARG A 162 -2.34 -48.77 5.78
CA ARG A 162 -2.01 -50.19 6.00
C ARG A 162 -0.56 -50.27 6.47
N HIS A 163 -0.38 -50.71 7.70
CA HIS A 163 0.90 -51.20 8.18
C HIS A 163 1.23 -52.51 7.45
N SER A 164 2.43 -52.64 6.89
CA SER A 164 3.09 -53.94 6.69
C SER A 164 4.61 -53.78 6.64
N ALA A 165 5.29 -54.72 7.28
CA ALA A 165 6.72 -54.76 7.52
C ALA A 165 7.53 -55.22 6.29
N GLN A 166 8.81 -54.79 6.28
CA GLN A 166 10.04 -55.46 5.80
C GLN A 166 9.88 -56.73 4.94
N ASP A 167 10.36 -56.72 3.68
CA ASP A 167 11.78 -56.89 3.26
C ASP A 167 11.90 -57.57 1.87
N VAL A 168 13.07 -57.35 1.24
CA VAL A 168 13.75 -58.11 0.17
C VAL A 168 13.19 -58.21 -1.29
N SER A 169 13.80 -57.37 -2.15
CA SER A 169 14.82 -57.76 -3.16
C SER A 169 14.47 -58.05 -4.63
N PHE A 170 15.28 -57.36 -5.46
CA PHE A 170 15.83 -57.67 -6.80
C PHE A 170 15.19 -57.15 -8.11
N LYS A 171 16.08 -56.41 -8.83
CA LYS A 171 16.26 -56.27 -10.30
C LYS A 171 15.15 -55.54 -11.06
N GLY A 172 15.41 -54.50 -11.86
CA GLY A 172 16.63 -53.86 -12.30
C GLY A 172 16.31 -52.73 -13.28
N ARG A 173 17.13 -51.67 -13.21
CA ARG A 173 17.57 -50.72 -14.27
C ARG A 173 16.64 -50.36 -15.46
N VAL A 174 16.42 -49.02 -15.58
CA VAL A 174 16.77 -48.14 -16.75
C VAL A 174 15.81 -48.23 -17.97
N ARG A 175 15.30 -47.17 -18.63
CA ARG A 175 15.60 -45.72 -18.76
C ARG A 175 14.45 -45.00 -19.51
N LYS A 176 14.31 -43.70 -19.22
CA LYS A 176 14.11 -42.52 -20.12
C LYS A 176 13.02 -42.50 -21.21
N VAL A 177 12.08 -41.58 -20.93
CA VAL A 177 11.41 -40.60 -21.80
C VAL A 177 12.29 -40.03 -22.92
N ALA A 178 11.73 -39.87 -24.14
CA ALA A 178 11.67 -38.59 -24.88
C ALA A 178 11.03 -38.71 -26.28
N LYS A 179 10.20 -37.68 -26.58
CA LYS A 179 10.22 -36.85 -27.81
C LYS A 179 8.96 -36.92 -28.72
N MET A 180 8.34 -35.73 -28.87
CA MET A 180 7.36 -35.34 -29.88
C MET A 180 8.02 -35.17 -31.26
N GLU A 181 7.29 -35.44 -32.35
CA GLU A 181 6.77 -34.47 -33.34
C GLU A 181 6.24 -35.17 -34.60
N ASP A 182 5.18 -34.58 -35.17
CA ASP A 182 4.60 -34.58 -36.53
C ASP A 182 4.95 -35.70 -37.53
N VAL A 183 3.93 -36.24 -38.23
CA VAL A 183 3.61 -35.92 -39.65
C VAL A 183 2.26 -36.55 -40.10
N SER A 184 1.78 -36.05 -41.24
CA SER A 184 0.56 -36.27 -41.99
C SER A 184 0.37 -37.63 -42.70
N ASP A 185 -0.86 -37.77 -43.24
CA ASP A 185 -1.31 -38.52 -44.42
C ASP A 185 -1.61 -40.03 -44.37
N ASP A 186 -2.91 -40.29 -44.55
CA ASP A 186 -3.54 -41.09 -45.63
C ASP A 186 -3.64 -42.63 -45.55
N ASP A 187 -4.80 -43.06 -46.06
CA ASP A 187 -5.18 -44.32 -46.70
C ASP A 187 -6.04 -45.38 -45.98
N SER A 188 -7.15 -45.67 -46.69
CA SER A 188 -7.95 -46.90 -46.90
C SER A 188 -8.53 -47.68 -45.70
N GLY A 189 -9.76 -48.20 -45.74
CA GLY A 189 -10.78 -48.27 -46.79
C GLY A 189 -11.85 -49.33 -46.44
N ASP A 190 -12.95 -49.30 -47.20
CA ASP A 190 -13.93 -50.39 -47.44
C ASP A 190 -14.81 -50.83 -46.23
N TYR A 191 -16.11 -51.12 -46.30
CA TYR A 191 -16.98 -51.58 -47.39
C TYR A 191 -18.47 -51.44 -46.94
N SER A 192 -19.29 -50.76 -47.75
CA SER A 192 -20.62 -51.12 -48.34
C SER A 192 -21.76 -51.80 -47.51
N PRO A 193 -23.03 -51.87 -47.98
CA PRO A 193 -23.73 -51.14 -49.06
C PRO A 193 -25.17 -50.62 -48.72
N SER A 194 -25.70 -49.87 -49.69
CA SER A 194 -27.07 -49.43 -50.00
C SER A 194 -28.12 -50.57 -50.12
N GLU A 195 -29.46 -50.44 -50.26
CA GLU A 195 -30.37 -49.48 -50.91
C GLU A 195 -31.82 -49.54 -50.35
N SER A 196 -32.58 -48.45 -50.56
CA SER A 196 -34.00 -48.30 -50.95
C SER A 196 -35.15 -48.95 -50.16
N SER A 197 -36.16 -48.15 -49.77
CA SER A 197 -37.42 -47.97 -50.54
C SER A 197 -38.40 -47.06 -49.81
N ASP A 198 -39.10 -46.22 -50.58
CA ASP A 198 -40.14 -45.29 -50.13
C ASP A 198 -41.41 -46.01 -49.66
N HIS A 199 -42.02 -45.53 -48.57
CA HIS A 199 -43.49 -45.59 -48.38
C HIS A 199 -43.97 -44.46 -47.45
N GLU A 200 -44.77 -43.56 -48.02
CA GLU A 200 -45.63 -42.62 -47.31
C GLU A 200 -46.72 -43.39 -46.54
N SER A 201 -46.93 -43.07 -45.26
CA SER A 201 -48.16 -43.41 -44.52
C SER A 201 -48.35 -42.37 -43.41
N SER A 202 -49.47 -41.66 -43.46
CA SER A 202 -49.94 -40.76 -42.41
C SER A 202 -50.45 -41.58 -41.24
N GLU A 203 -49.65 -41.69 -40.19
CA GLU A 203 -50.08 -42.24 -38.90
C GLU A 203 -49.86 -41.15 -37.86
N SER A 204 -50.89 -40.88 -37.06
CA SER A 204 -50.79 -39.99 -35.91
C SER A 204 -49.69 -40.53 -35.00
N ASP A 205 -48.57 -39.80 -34.88
CA ASP A 205 -47.44 -40.13 -34.02
C ASP A 205 -47.90 -40.23 -32.55
N GLU A 206 -48.43 -41.40 -32.16
CA GLU A 206 -48.58 -41.80 -30.78
C GLU A 206 -47.19 -42.04 -30.22
N GLU A 207 -46.56 -40.96 -29.74
CA GLU A 207 -45.22 -40.98 -29.17
C GLU A 207 -45.28 -41.71 -27.81
N PHE A 208 -45.15 -43.04 -27.84
CA PHE A 208 -45.04 -43.86 -26.63
C PHE A 208 -43.69 -43.64 -25.96
N HIS A 209 -43.69 -43.50 -24.64
CA HIS A 209 -42.48 -43.30 -23.86
C HIS A 209 -42.39 -44.32 -22.74
N MET A 210 -41.15 -44.70 -22.41
CA MET A 210 -40.88 -45.67 -21.37
C MET A 210 -40.85 -45.01 -19.99
N CYS A 211 -41.63 -45.54 -19.05
CA CYS A 211 -41.48 -45.20 -17.63
C CYS A 211 -40.15 -45.74 -17.10
N GLN A 212 -39.29 -44.86 -16.57
CA GLN A 212 -37.94 -45.24 -16.13
C GLN A 212 -37.90 -45.99 -14.79
N ILE A 213 -39.04 -46.18 -14.12
CA ILE A 213 -39.13 -46.97 -12.87
C ILE A 213 -39.61 -48.40 -13.14
N CYS A 214 -40.71 -48.57 -13.89
CA CYS A 214 -41.28 -49.89 -14.17
C CYS A 214 -40.93 -50.44 -15.56
N ASN A 215 -40.23 -49.64 -16.37
CA ASN A 215 -39.80 -50.00 -17.72
C ASN A 215 -40.96 -50.51 -18.61
N SER A 216 -42.11 -49.85 -18.50
CA SER A 216 -43.30 -50.10 -19.33
C SER A 216 -43.56 -48.89 -20.24
N GLU A 217 -43.99 -49.16 -21.47
CA GLU A 217 -44.33 -48.14 -22.46
C GLU A 217 -45.76 -47.64 -22.23
N GLU A 218 -45.94 -46.33 -22.15
CA GLU A 218 -47.24 -45.68 -22.06
C GLU A 218 -47.30 -44.43 -22.95
N GLU A 219 -48.51 -43.94 -23.22
CA GLU A 219 -48.72 -42.69 -23.94
C GLU A 219 -48.08 -41.51 -23.18
N LYS A 220 -47.48 -40.58 -23.92
CA LYS A 220 -46.86 -39.35 -23.38
C LYS A 220 -47.76 -38.57 -22.41
N SER A 221 -49.07 -38.63 -22.61
CA SER A 221 -50.11 -37.94 -21.82
C SER A 221 -50.30 -38.52 -20.41
N LEU A 222 -49.82 -39.74 -20.14
CA LEU A 222 -50.03 -40.47 -18.88
C LEU A 222 -48.78 -40.47 -17.97
N LEU A 223 -47.65 -39.96 -18.48
CA LEU A 223 -46.37 -39.88 -17.77
C LEU A 223 -46.12 -38.47 -17.21
N LEU A 224 -45.56 -38.41 -16.00
CA LEU A 224 -44.97 -37.18 -15.48
C LEU A 224 -43.60 -36.99 -16.12
N ASN A 225 -43.42 -35.86 -16.80
CA ASN A 225 -42.14 -35.47 -17.39
C ASN A 225 -41.46 -34.45 -16.47
N CYS A 226 -40.23 -34.75 -16.05
CA CYS A 226 -39.45 -33.81 -15.26
C CYS A 226 -39.05 -32.58 -16.10
N SER A 227 -39.32 -31.37 -15.63
CA SER A 227 -38.89 -30.14 -16.31
C SER A 227 -37.36 -29.96 -16.36
N GLY A 228 -36.63 -30.53 -15.40
CA GLY A 228 -35.17 -30.38 -15.25
C GLY A 228 -34.33 -31.55 -15.77
N CYS A 229 -34.93 -32.67 -16.18
CA CYS A 229 -34.17 -33.81 -16.73
C CYS A 229 -35.06 -34.70 -17.61
N SER A 230 -34.47 -35.66 -18.33
CA SER A 230 -35.22 -36.59 -19.21
C SER A 230 -35.98 -37.69 -18.45
N LEU A 231 -36.21 -37.55 -17.14
CA LEU A 231 -36.92 -38.52 -16.32
C LEU A 231 -38.42 -38.48 -16.62
N ARG A 232 -38.98 -39.65 -16.94
CA ARG A 232 -40.40 -39.87 -17.19
C ARG A 232 -40.91 -41.04 -16.35
N VAL A 233 -41.94 -40.80 -15.55
CA VAL A 233 -42.44 -41.79 -14.59
C VAL A 233 -43.96 -41.75 -14.46
N HIS A 234 -44.57 -42.90 -14.16
CA HIS A 234 -45.99 -42.90 -13.81
C HIS A 234 -46.22 -42.22 -12.46
N PRO A 235 -47.35 -41.49 -12.28
CA PRO A 235 -47.76 -40.96 -10.99
C PRO A 235 -47.79 -42.02 -9.86
N SER A 236 -48.22 -43.24 -10.20
CA SER A 236 -48.34 -44.37 -9.27
C SER A 236 -47.01 -45.07 -8.94
N CYS A 237 -45.98 -44.91 -9.77
CA CYS A 237 -44.65 -45.49 -9.55
C CYS A 237 -43.81 -44.66 -8.56
N LEU A 238 -44.22 -43.44 -8.24
CA LEU A 238 -43.59 -42.62 -7.21
C LEU A 238 -43.97 -43.11 -5.80
N THR A 239 -43.07 -42.94 -4.83
CA THR A 239 -43.32 -43.29 -3.43
C THR A 239 -43.16 -42.05 -2.55
N PRO A 240 -44.24 -41.50 -1.96
CA PRO A 240 -45.65 -41.89 -2.13
C PRO A 240 -46.21 -41.57 -3.55
N PRO A 241 -47.29 -42.25 -3.99
CA PRO A 241 -47.92 -42.00 -5.29
C PRO A 241 -48.35 -40.54 -5.45
N TRP A 242 -48.09 -39.97 -6.63
CA TRP A 242 -48.50 -38.61 -6.96
C TRP A 242 -50.02 -38.54 -7.17
N THR A 243 -50.68 -37.62 -6.46
CA THR A 243 -52.14 -37.43 -6.46
C THR A 243 -52.58 -36.07 -7.03
N GLY A 244 -51.64 -35.28 -7.54
CA GLY A 244 -51.92 -33.98 -8.19
C GLY A 244 -52.37 -34.14 -9.65
N MET A 245 -52.84 -33.04 -10.26
CA MET A 245 -53.13 -33.00 -11.70
C MET A 245 -51.82 -33.12 -12.50
N LEU A 246 -51.88 -33.75 -13.67
CA LEU A 246 -50.73 -33.86 -14.58
C LEU A 246 -50.47 -32.47 -15.20
N THR A 247 -49.43 -31.80 -14.72
CA THR A 247 -49.00 -30.49 -15.18
C THR A 247 -47.57 -30.59 -15.72
N ASP A 248 -47.26 -29.84 -16.77
CA ASP A 248 -45.96 -29.86 -17.44
C ASP A 248 -44.81 -29.25 -16.62
N ASP A 249 -45.10 -28.71 -15.42
CA ASP A 249 -44.17 -28.04 -14.51
C ASP A 249 -43.65 -28.95 -13.37
N TRP A 250 -43.95 -30.25 -13.40
CA TRP A 250 -43.48 -31.19 -12.39
C TRP A 250 -41.96 -31.41 -12.49
N SER A 251 -41.24 -31.25 -11.38
CA SER A 251 -39.82 -31.62 -11.26
C SER A 251 -39.63 -32.79 -10.27
N CYS A 252 -38.73 -33.71 -10.62
CA CYS A 252 -38.45 -34.89 -9.81
C CYS A 252 -37.70 -34.56 -8.52
N TYR A 253 -37.70 -35.48 -7.54
CA TYR A 253 -37.07 -35.24 -6.23
C TYR A 253 -35.57 -34.87 -6.33
N SER A 254 -34.83 -35.47 -7.27
CA SER A 254 -33.42 -35.15 -7.50
C SER A 254 -33.24 -33.74 -8.06
N CYS A 255 -34.03 -33.33 -9.06
CA CYS A 255 -34.00 -31.98 -9.61
C CYS A 255 -34.45 -30.94 -8.59
N LYS A 256 -35.51 -31.19 -7.80
CA LYS A 256 -35.93 -30.31 -6.71
C LYS A 256 -34.86 -30.13 -5.63
N LYS A 257 -34.10 -31.19 -5.35
CA LYS A 257 -32.98 -31.13 -4.39
C LYS A 257 -31.83 -30.30 -4.95
N ILE A 258 -31.52 -30.42 -6.24
CA ILE A 258 -30.50 -29.62 -6.94
C ILE A 258 -30.94 -28.15 -7.01
N GLU A 259 -32.17 -27.86 -7.46
CA GLU A 259 -32.75 -26.51 -7.49
C GLU A 259 -32.73 -25.86 -6.09
N GLY A 260 -33.08 -26.61 -5.04
CA GLY A 260 -32.99 -26.12 -3.66
C GLY A 260 -31.55 -25.84 -3.20
N GLN A 261 -30.59 -26.67 -3.61
CA GLN A 261 -29.16 -26.48 -3.32
C GLN A 261 -28.58 -25.30 -4.11
N GLU A 262 -28.96 -25.12 -5.37
CA GLU A 262 -28.58 -23.99 -6.22
C GLU A 262 -29.15 -22.68 -5.68
N MET A 263 -30.43 -22.65 -5.26
CA MET A 263 -31.03 -21.48 -4.63
C MET A 263 -30.37 -21.12 -3.29
N GLU A 264 -30.02 -22.11 -2.46
CA GLU A 264 -29.30 -21.89 -1.20
C GLU A 264 -27.87 -21.40 -1.45
N HIS A 265 -27.19 -21.94 -2.46
CA HIS A 265 -25.88 -21.49 -2.92
C HIS A 265 -25.93 -20.05 -3.45
N ASP A 266 -26.89 -19.71 -4.30
CA ASP A 266 -27.08 -18.37 -4.85
C ASP A 266 -27.41 -17.34 -3.77
N ALA A 267 -28.24 -17.71 -2.79
CA ALA A 267 -28.52 -16.87 -1.63
C ALA A 267 -27.27 -16.63 -0.77
N ASN A 268 -26.43 -17.65 -0.61
CA ASN A 268 -25.16 -17.56 0.11
C ASN A 268 -24.14 -16.69 -0.63
N VAL A 269 -23.99 -16.87 -1.94
CA VAL A 269 -23.14 -16.03 -2.80
C VAL A 269 -23.60 -14.57 -2.77
N ALA A 270 -24.91 -14.32 -2.83
CA ALA A 270 -25.48 -12.99 -2.73
C ALA A 270 -25.19 -12.33 -1.36
N ASP A 271 -25.28 -13.09 -0.26
CA ASP A 271 -24.94 -12.59 1.08
C ASP A 271 -23.44 -12.31 1.23
N PHE A 272 -22.56 -13.17 0.72
CA PHE A 272 -21.11 -12.93 0.68
C PHE A 272 -20.75 -11.68 -0.13
N SER A 273 -21.32 -11.53 -1.34
CA SER A 273 -21.11 -10.34 -2.17
C SER A 273 -21.54 -9.08 -1.45
N LYS A 274 -22.72 -9.09 -0.81
CA LYS A 274 -23.22 -7.95 -0.05
C LYS A 274 -22.31 -7.54 1.11
N ARG A 275 -21.76 -8.53 1.84
CA ARG A 275 -20.79 -8.27 2.93
C ARG A 275 -19.48 -7.69 2.39
N TYR A 276 -19.01 -8.21 1.26
CA TYR A 276 -17.82 -7.70 0.57
C TYR A 276 -18.00 -6.24 0.14
N ASP A 277 -19.10 -5.95 -0.55
CA ASP A 277 -19.41 -4.60 -1.05
C ASP A 277 -19.54 -3.61 0.11
N SER A 278 -20.21 -4.01 1.20
CA SER A 278 -20.31 -3.17 2.40
C SER A 278 -18.93 -2.89 3.04
N ALA A 279 -18.04 -3.89 3.10
CA ALA A 279 -16.69 -3.70 3.63
C ALA A 279 -15.84 -2.77 2.74
N VAL A 280 -15.98 -2.86 1.41
CA VAL A 280 -15.34 -1.96 0.46
C VAL A 280 -15.87 -0.54 0.61
N GLU A 281 -17.18 -0.35 0.78
CA GLU A 281 -17.78 0.96 1.01
C GLU A 281 -17.24 1.63 2.28
N ARG A 282 -17.11 0.86 3.37
CA ARG A 282 -16.49 1.34 4.64
C ARG A 282 -15.04 1.76 4.42
N LYS A 283 -14.25 0.94 3.72
CA LYS A 283 -12.87 1.28 3.33
C LYS A 283 -12.80 2.60 2.56
N LEU A 284 -13.66 2.79 1.57
CA LEU A 284 -13.70 4.01 0.76
C LEU A 284 -14.06 5.25 1.60
N LYS A 285 -15.04 5.14 2.50
CA LYS A 285 -15.40 6.23 3.42
C LYS A 285 -14.21 6.68 4.27
N ILE A 286 -13.42 5.75 4.79
CA ILE A 286 -12.21 6.08 5.57
C ILE A 286 -11.18 6.79 4.70
N LEU A 287 -10.97 6.33 3.47
CA LEU A 287 -10.05 6.98 2.54
C LEU A 287 -10.48 8.41 2.23
N ASP A 288 -11.77 8.68 2.07
CA ASP A 288 -12.29 10.03 1.87
C ASP A 288 -12.10 10.91 3.11
N VAL A 289 -12.32 10.37 4.31
CA VAL A 289 -12.00 11.08 5.56
C VAL A 289 -10.52 11.43 5.59
N ILE A 290 -9.62 10.49 5.28
CA ILE A 290 -8.16 10.73 5.23
C ILE A 290 -7.82 11.85 4.25
N ARG A 291 -8.45 11.91 3.07
CA ARG A 291 -8.24 12.99 2.08
C ARG A 291 -8.71 14.35 2.60
N SER A 292 -9.76 14.38 3.42
CA SER A 292 -10.32 15.61 4.00
C SER A 292 -9.56 16.15 5.22
N LEU A 293 -8.72 15.35 5.89
CA LEU A 293 -7.96 15.80 7.06
C LEU A 293 -7.01 16.94 6.69
N ASP A 294 -6.93 18.00 7.50
CA ASP A 294 -5.84 18.98 7.42
C ASP A 294 -4.59 18.31 8.00
N LEU A 295 -3.57 18.08 7.18
CA LEU A 295 -2.33 17.40 7.57
C LEU A 295 -1.14 18.20 7.04
N PRO A 296 -0.01 18.24 7.77
CA PRO A 296 1.05 19.15 7.43
C PRO A 296 1.86 18.65 6.22
N ASN A 297 2.47 19.60 5.54
CA ASN A 297 3.36 19.36 4.41
C ASN A 297 4.70 18.74 4.86
N ASN A 298 5.46 18.23 3.89
CA ASN A 298 6.82 17.75 4.12
C ASN A 298 7.68 18.89 4.72
N PRO A 299 8.27 18.71 5.92
CA PRO A 299 8.99 19.79 6.59
C PRO A 299 10.19 20.31 5.80
N LEU A 300 10.87 19.47 5.01
CA LEU A 300 11.99 19.91 4.19
C LEU A 300 11.55 20.90 3.11
N ASP A 301 10.52 20.56 2.34
CA ASP A 301 10.00 21.41 1.27
C ASP A 301 9.39 22.70 1.82
N ASP A 302 8.65 22.60 2.92
CA ASP A 302 8.05 23.75 3.61
C ASP A 302 9.12 24.73 4.14
N ILE A 303 10.19 24.22 4.74
CA ILE A 303 11.33 25.06 5.16
C ILE A 303 11.99 25.75 3.96
N ILE A 304 12.22 25.02 2.86
CA ILE A 304 12.85 25.59 1.66
C ILE A 304 11.98 26.71 1.09
N ASP A 305 10.68 26.47 0.93
CA ASP A 305 9.71 27.42 0.39
C ASP A 305 9.67 28.71 1.24
N GLN A 306 9.47 28.57 2.56
CA GLN A 306 9.39 29.70 3.49
C GLN A 306 10.69 30.50 3.66
N LEU A 307 11.84 29.90 3.29
CA LEU A 307 13.16 30.53 3.32
C LEU A 307 13.60 31.09 1.96
N GLY A 308 12.68 31.19 1.00
CA GLY A 308 12.92 31.84 -0.29
C GLY A 308 13.30 30.88 -1.43
N GLY A 309 12.97 29.60 -1.28
CA GLY A 309 13.09 28.60 -2.32
C GLY A 309 14.51 28.08 -2.56
N PRO A 310 14.68 27.21 -3.58
CA PRO A 310 15.95 26.56 -3.88
C PRO A 310 17.05 27.53 -4.30
N ASP A 311 16.72 28.74 -4.75
CA ASP A 311 17.71 29.77 -5.11
C ASP A 311 18.41 30.38 -3.89
N LYS A 312 17.76 30.39 -2.73
CA LYS A 312 18.28 30.98 -1.48
C LYS A 312 18.84 29.93 -0.53
N VAL A 313 18.36 28.69 -0.64
CA VAL A 313 18.69 27.59 0.26
C VAL A 313 19.60 26.59 -0.43
N ALA A 314 20.73 26.28 0.19
CA ALA A 314 21.66 25.29 -0.30
C ALA A 314 21.28 23.91 0.22
N GLU A 315 20.73 23.06 -0.64
CA GLU A 315 20.22 21.75 -0.24
C GLU A 315 21.26 20.64 -0.42
N ILE A 316 21.80 20.13 0.68
CA ILE A 316 22.84 19.09 0.70
C ILE A 316 22.27 17.84 1.35
N THR A 317 21.33 17.20 0.65
CA THR A 317 20.64 16.01 1.11
C THR A 317 20.88 14.82 0.17
N GLY A 318 20.32 13.66 0.52
CA GLY A 318 20.38 12.45 -0.32
C GLY A 318 19.37 12.43 -1.46
N ARG A 319 18.40 13.37 -1.51
CA ARG A 319 17.25 13.21 -2.40
C ARG A 319 17.56 13.46 -3.87
N ARG A 320 16.77 12.95 -4.82
CA ARG A 320 17.03 13.11 -6.26
C ARG A 320 16.17 14.19 -6.90
N GLY A 321 14.98 14.41 -6.37
CA GLY A 321 14.09 15.49 -6.77
C GLY A 321 13.49 16.24 -5.59
N MET A 322 12.87 17.36 -5.93
CA MET A 322 12.21 18.26 -5.00
C MET A 322 10.91 18.79 -5.60
N LEU A 323 10.00 19.23 -4.75
CA LEU A 323 8.83 19.99 -5.17
C LEU A 323 9.14 21.47 -5.03
N ILE A 324 8.81 22.25 -6.05
CA ILE A 324 9.04 23.70 -6.07
C ILE A 324 7.71 24.39 -6.31
N ARG A 325 7.41 25.38 -5.47
CA ARG A 325 6.26 26.29 -5.63
C ARG A 325 6.36 27.00 -6.96
N THR A 326 5.31 26.97 -7.76
CA THR A 326 5.25 27.67 -9.04
C THR A 326 5.25 29.19 -8.83
N SER A 327 5.71 29.92 -9.85
CA SER A 327 5.79 31.40 -9.79
C SER A 327 4.44 32.09 -9.73
N ASP A 328 3.38 31.43 -10.17
CA ASP A 328 1.99 31.88 -10.03
C ASP A 328 1.40 31.62 -8.62
N GLY A 329 2.17 30.96 -7.74
CA GLY A 329 1.76 30.60 -6.39
C GLY A 329 0.68 29.52 -6.32
N LYS A 330 0.31 28.94 -7.45
CA LYS A 330 -0.76 27.93 -7.56
C LYS A 330 -0.14 26.57 -7.85
N GLY A 331 0.06 25.78 -6.81
CA GLY A 331 0.60 24.43 -6.95
C GLY A 331 2.11 24.33 -6.79
N VAL A 332 2.58 23.10 -6.99
CA VAL A 332 3.98 22.71 -6.93
C VAL A 332 4.30 21.81 -8.11
N ILE A 333 5.53 21.91 -8.60
CA ILE A 333 6.04 21.09 -9.69
C ILE A 333 7.22 20.28 -9.18
N TYR A 334 7.21 18.99 -9.49
CA TYR A 334 8.34 18.12 -9.24
C TYR A 334 9.47 18.39 -10.24
N GLN A 335 10.66 18.65 -9.70
CA GLN A 335 11.87 18.87 -10.47
C GLN A 335 13.00 18.00 -9.93
N ALA A 336 13.79 17.40 -10.82
CA ALA A 336 15.06 16.81 -10.42
C ALA A 336 15.98 17.89 -9.84
N ARG A 337 16.80 17.57 -8.83
CA ARG A 337 17.73 18.53 -8.21
C ARG A 337 18.85 19.01 -9.17
N ASN A 338 18.95 18.43 -10.35
CA ASN A 338 19.88 18.84 -11.40
C ASN A 338 19.64 20.32 -11.76
N ALA A 339 20.55 21.19 -11.32
CA ALA A 339 20.73 22.48 -11.94
C ALA A 339 21.42 22.26 -13.30
N LYS A 340 20.82 22.80 -14.37
CA LYS A 340 21.36 22.75 -15.75
C LYS A 340 22.88 22.94 -15.68
N GLU A 341 23.64 21.91 -16.09
CA GLU A 341 25.12 21.84 -16.14
C GLU A 341 25.86 21.11 -14.98
N VAL A 342 25.18 20.63 -13.92
CA VAL A 342 25.84 19.84 -12.84
C VAL A 342 25.30 18.40 -12.78
N SER A 343 26.19 17.41 -12.77
CA SER A 343 25.79 16.00 -12.62
C SER A 343 25.19 15.74 -11.23
N MET A 344 24.26 14.78 -11.14
CA MET A 344 23.60 14.43 -9.88
C MET A 344 24.57 14.13 -8.73
N GLU A 345 25.71 13.52 -9.03
CA GLU A 345 26.76 13.18 -8.06
C GLU A 345 27.46 14.42 -7.49
N MET A 346 27.51 15.51 -8.25
CA MET A 346 28.21 16.74 -7.88
C MET A 346 27.29 17.83 -7.31
N ILE A 347 25.96 17.65 -7.33
CA ILE A 347 24.99 18.65 -6.83
C ILE A 347 25.30 19.07 -5.40
N ASN A 348 25.49 18.11 -4.49
CA ASN A 348 25.76 18.41 -3.08
C ASN A 348 27.06 19.22 -2.89
N MET A 349 28.06 18.98 -3.74
CA MET A 349 29.31 19.74 -3.74
C MET A 349 29.14 21.14 -4.33
N HIS A 350 28.32 21.27 -5.38
CA HIS A 350 27.95 22.55 -5.97
C HIS A 350 27.17 23.42 -4.97
N GLU A 351 26.15 22.86 -4.32
CA GLU A 351 25.36 23.54 -3.28
C GLU A 351 26.23 23.96 -2.09
N LYS A 352 27.13 23.07 -1.64
CA LYS A 352 28.14 23.43 -0.65
C LYS A 352 28.98 24.63 -1.11
N GLN A 353 29.42 24.63 -2.36
CA GLN A 353 30.25 25.71 -2.89
C GLN A 353 29.48 27.03 -2.94
N GLN A 354 28.22 27.01 -3.38
CA GLN A 354 27.36 28.20 -3.37
C GLN A 354 27.19 28.78 -1.95
N PHE A 355 27.04 27.92 -0.94
CA PHE A 355 26.99 28.35 0.46
C PHE A 355 28.32 28.97 0.94
N MET A 356 29.46 28.33 0.63
CA MET A 356 30.78 28.79 1.06
C MET A 356 31.28 30.03 0.28
N ASP A 357 30.77 30.26 -0.93
CA ASP A 357 31.07 31.42 -1.79
C ASP A 357 30.15 32.62 -1.53
N ASP A 358 29.32 32.55 -0.50
CA ASP A 358 28.40 33.62 -0.10
C ASP A 358 27.23 33.89 -1.06
N LYS A 359 26.91 32.94 -1.95
CA LYS A 359 25.76 33.02 -2.86
C LYS A 359 24.46 32.65 -2.16
N LYS A 360 24.53 31.65 -1.27
CA LYS A 360 23.41 31.17 -0.43
C LYS A 360 23.81 31.27 1.03
N LEU A 361 22.93 31.82 1.88
CA LEU A 361 23.24 32.06 3.30
C LEU A 361 22.65 31.00 4.24
N ILE A 362 21.83 30.11 3.69
CA ILE A 362 21.20 29.00 4.40
C ILE A 362 21.64 27.71 3.72
N ALA A 363 22.03 26.71 4.49
CA ALA A 363 22.22 25.35 4.02
C ALA A 363 21.35 24.37 4.81
N ILE A 364 20.79 23.38 4.13
CA ILE A 364 20.06 22.27 4.74
C ILE A 364 20.85 20.99 4.51
N ILE A 365 21.11 20.24 5.58
CA ILE A 365 21.87 18.99 5.53
C ILE A 365 21.06 17.82 6.05
N SER A 366 21.22 16.66 5.39
CA SER A 366 20.80 15.37 5.94
C SER A 366 21.99 14.45 6.22
N GLU A 367 21.79 13.40 7.02
CA GLU A 367 22.82 12.40 7.31
C GLU A 367 23.39 11.81 6.01
N ALA A 368 22.52 11.44 5.07
CA ALA A 368 22.91 10.83 3.80
C ALA A 368 23.67 11.79 2.86
N GLY A 369 23.27 13.07 2.82
CA GLY A 369 23.86 14.04 1.88
C GLY A 369 25.14 14.72 2.36
N SER A 370 25.37 14.75 3.68
CA SER A 370 26.43 15.57 4.29
C SER A 370 27.73 14.82 4.62
N ALA A 371 27.85 13.56 4.19
CA ALA A 371 29.08 12.78 4.36
C ALA A 371 30.29 13.51 3.75
N GLY A 372 31.32 13.76 4.56
CA GLY A 372 32.52 14.50 4.13
C GLY A 372 32.36 16.02 3.96
N VAL A 373 31.13 16.54 4.00
CA VAL A 373 30.85 17.97 3.78
C VAL A 373 31.35 18.83 4.95
N SER A 374 31.79 20.04 4.65
CA SER A 374 32.34 21.00 5.61
C SER A 374 31.75 22.39 5.34
N LEU A 375 31.02 22.91 6.32
CA LEU A 375 30.25 24.16 6.26
C LEU A 375 30.66 25.17 7.35
N HIS A 376 31.75 24.91 8.08
CA HIS A 376 32.27 25.84 9.09
C HIS A 376 32.70 27.18 8.47
N ALA A 377 32.87 28.21 9.29
CA ALA A 377 33.36 29.52 8.86
C ALA A 377 34.87 29.48 8.56
N ASP A 378 35.29 28.76 7.53
CA ASP A 378 36.70 28.55 7.16
C ASP A 378 37.36 29.89 6.76
N ARG A 379 38.54 30.17 7.32
CA ARG A 379 39.34 31.36 6.98
C ARG A 379 39.72 31.46 5.49
N ARG A 380 39.68 30.35 4.76
CA ARG A 380 39.99 30.30 3.32
C ARG A 380 38.76 30.53 2.43
N ALA A 381 37.55 30.44 3.00
CA ALA A 381 36.32 30.66 2.25
C ALA A 381 35.94 32.14 2.23
N LYS A 382 35.13 32.53 1.23
CA LYS A 382 34.56 33.88 1.16
C LYS A 382 33.54 34.11 2.26
N ASN A 383 32.63 33.14 2.47
CA ASN A 383 31.65 33.21 3.54
C ASN A 383 32.25 32.82 4.89
N GLN A 384 32.63 33.83 5.68
CA GLN A 384 33.22 33.68 7.01
C GLN A 384 32.26 34.04 8.16
N ARG A 385 30.96 34.26 7.85
CA ARG A 385 29.94 34.64 8.85
C ARG A 385 29.81 33.56 9.93
N ARG A 386 29.48 33.96 11.16
CA ARG A 386 29.24 32.99 12.24
C ARG A 386 28.11 32.04 11.85
N ARG A 387 28.29 30.74 12.13
CA ARG A 387 27.30 29.71 11.81
C ARG A 387 26.29 29.57 12.95
N VAL A 388 25.01 29.60 12.62
CA VAL A 388 23.91 29.16 13.49
C VAL A 388 23.47 27.80 12.98
N HIS A 389 23.78 26.74 13.73
CA HIS A 389 23.40 25.38 13.40
C HIS A 389 22.11 25.03 14.14
N VAL A 390 21.01 24.98 13.40
CA VAL A 390 19.69 24.61 13.91
C VAL A 390 19.49 23.11 13.74
N THR A 391 19.17 22.41 14.81
CA THR A 391 18.87 20.98 14.78
C THR A 391 17.36 20.79 14.85
N LEU A 392 16.75 20.49 13.70
CA LEU A 392 15.31 20.19 13.61
C LEU A 392 15.01 18.82 14.22
N GLU A 393 15.88 17.85 13.93
CA GLU A 393 15.72 16.46 14.28
C GLU A 393 17.05 15.90 14.81
N LEU A 394 17.08 15.59 16.11
CA LEU A 394 18.23 14.98 16.74
C LEU A 394 18.41 13.53 16.24
N PRO A 395 19.62 13.14 15.82
CA PRO A 395 19.93 11.74 15.56
C PRO A 395 19.68 10.87 16.79
N TRP A 396 19.35 9.61 16.55
CA TRP A 396 19.12 8.62 17.61
C TRP A 396 20.39 8.29 18.41
N SER A 397 21.58 8.58 17.86
CA SER A 397 22.86 8.34 18.53
C SER A 397 23.66 9.61 18.72
N ALA A 398 24.31 9.72 19.89
CA ALA A 398 25.18 10.85 20.23
C ALA A 398 26.34 10.99 19.22
N ASP A 399 26.91 9.88 18.75
CA ASP A 399 27.99 9.91 17.74
C ASP A 399 27.53 10.53 16.43
N ARG A 400 26.31 10.21 15.97
CA ARG A 400 25.75 10.83 14.75
C ARG A 400 25.48 12.32 14.97
N ALA A 401 24.99 12.71 16.16
CA ALA A 401 24.81 14.11 16.51
C ALA A 401 26.13 14.89 16.49
N ILE A 402 27.19 14.34 17.10
CA ILE A 402 28.53 14.92 17.08
C ILE A 402 29.05 15.04 15.64
N GLN A 403 28.83 14.03 14.80
CA GLN A 403 29.22 14.08 13.40
C GLN A 403 28.50 15.19 12.62
N GLN A 404 27.23 15.42 12.90
CA GLN A 404 26.43 16.49 12.28
C GLN A 404 26.91 17.87 12.74
N PHE A 405 27.14 18.07 14.04
CA PHE A 405 27.71 19.31 14.58
C PHE A 405 29.12 19.59 14.03
N GLY A 406 29.93 18.55 13.84
CA GLY A 406 31.25 18.65 13.19
C GLY A 406 31.23 19.11 11.73
N ARG A 407 30.05 19.22 11.09
CA ARG A 407 29.93 19.86 9.77
C ARG A 407 30.16 21.36 9.85
N THR A 408 29.81 22.00 10.98
CA THR A 408 29.94 23.45 11.19
C THR A 408 31.04 23.85 12.18
N HIS A 409 31.67 22.88 12.86
CA HIS A 409 32.75 23.14 13.81
C HIS A 409 34.02 22.39 13.41
N ARG A 410 35.06 23.12 12.98
CA ARG A 410 36.36 22.54 12.61
C ARG A 410 37.53 23.45 13.00
N SER A 411 38.74 22.92 12.90
CA SER A 411 39.96 23.73 12.95
C SER A 411 39.99 24.74 11.78
N ASN A 412 40.72 25.85 11.95
CA ASN A 412 40.82 26.94 10.97
C ASN A 412 39.53 27.78 10.75
N GLN A 413 38.58 27.74 11.68
CA GLN A 413 37.40 28.61 11.63
C GLN A 413 37.68 30.03 12.16
N THR A 414 37.03 31.05 11.59
CA THR A 414 37.06 32.45 12.08
C THR A 414 36.25 32.62 13.36
N SER A 415 35.16 31.86 13.50
CA SER A 415 34.26 31.89 14.64
C SER A 415 33.70 30.50 14.91
N ALA A 416 33.43 30.21 16.18
CA ALA A 416 32.76 28.98 16.58
C ALA A 416 31.23 29.11 16.39
N PRO A 417 30.54 28.00 16.07
CA PRO A 417 29.11 28.01 15.77
C PRO A 417 28.25 28.23 17.02
N GLN A 418 27.01 28.64 16.80
CA GLN A 418 25.93 28.59 17.79
C GLN A 418 25.02 27.41 17.43
N TYR A 419 24.85 26.47 18.34
CA TYR A 419 23.94 25.35 18.19
C TYR A 419 22.58 25.72 18.81
N ARG A 420 21.52 25.58 18.02
CA ARG A 420 20.13 25.78 18.43
C ARG A 420 19.39 24.47 18.27
N SER A 421 18.99 23.83 19.37
CA SER A 421 18.18 22.61 19.32
C SER A 421 16.71 22.98 19.43
N ALA A 422 15.91 22.72 18.39
CA ALA A 422 14.48 22.98 18.42
C ALA A 422 13.75 21.85 19.15
N VAL A 423 13.19 22.14 20.32
CA VAL A 423 12.43 21.19 21.15
C VAL A 423 11.00 21.70 21.34
N TYR A 424 10.08 20.79 21.61
CA TYR A 424 8.71 21.17 21.97
C TYR A 424 8.58 21.45 23.45
N SER A 425 7.82 22.48 23.80
CA SER A 425 7.51 22.77 25.21
C SER A 425 6.40 21.90 25.80
N TYR A 426 5.57 21.21 24.99
CA TYR A 426 4.44 20.45 25.53
C TYR A 426 4.15 19.17 24.74
N VAL A 427 4.77 18.06 25.16
CA VAL A 427 4.26 16.69 24.92
C VAL A 427 4.13 15.95 26.26
N LYS A 428 3.71 16.67 27.31
CA LYS A 428 3.29 16.06 28.58
C LYS A 428 1.79 15.75 28.62
N ALA A 429 1.02 16.16 27.60
CA ALA A 429 -0.44 16.06 27.60
C ALA A 429 -1.01 14.99 26.65
N PHE A 430 -0.17 14.34 25.83
CA PHE A 430 -0.65 13.47 24.73
C PHE A 430 0.09 12.12 24.59
N LEU A 431 0.90 11.76 25.58
CA LEU A 431 1.38 10.39 25.82
C LEU A 431 0.77 9.93 27.14
#